data_AF-A0A197JB39-F1
#
_entry.id   AF-A0A197JB39-F1
#
_cell.length_a   1.000
_cell.length_b   1.000
_cell.length_c   1.000
_cell.angle_alpha   90.00
_cell.angle_beta   90.00
_cell.angle_gamma   90.00
#
_symmetry.space_group_name_H-M   'P 1'
#
loop_
_entity.id
_entity.type
_entity.pdbx_description
1 polymer ?
#
loop_
_entity_poly.entity_id
_entity_poly.type
_entity_poly.pdbx_seq_one_letter_code
_entity_poly.pdbx_strand_id
1 'polypeptide(L)'
;MVRVFASMAGLLALSSAALAQIAFNVIGYPSAPTNTFGVSINGAITKLVADETTFPVWKGVVPTATSSVSYQYVELNAAGTAVKTESFSRTLPNVDSTHSYNEFFERPTTKFALPPIPYTYLATWPSYTKIFNDDEIATIHVIADASQMAILNANPTAHSKDIPDIRVTFRWIDHNDIYTQHNISFINSGKSSKEHRKQAWRFDFDTDYNQTFFSRPHVKLRSEASDPTMLREKTYIDLLNSAGIPTQQGQYVRLFVNNQPYGLFLMVDDIKKSFIKQTIHGGDPSIVRGSMFQMNSPGGNIEADLIYRGLASANYKEAYKVIKIDNNPIIDPLQQLIAFMKDLQDFNPATTPNPIAYWNDTRLDLDGFLRCMALEYLTGAFDNYWRSGSNYFMYFNPTLGAQGKWQWIPTDFDGTLGDGYPGSTILSYQTWVDFAPNDHPLVTKLILNNTAINPLFEQTLKELVQTVFKPEALFPRIMAYNQMLSLDYHWDVSINRTGPGKFNGFTFDDFNNNLVIKTSHMSYSIKGWITDMSTLVSTQLKFEIPAGVQNRVDPPPKPTKGSGKNGGGGDGGGGGGGGGGGGGGGGDDDGNASGDGAATGRSVAGGAVAAAVVVGVASLVSFLL
;
A
#
# COMPACT_ATOMS: atom_id res chain seq x y z
N MET A 1 40.14 -35.07 -74.51
CA MET A 1 38.71 -35.18 -74.18
C MET A 1 38.40 -34.20 -73.06
N VAL A 2 37.44 -33.30 -73.33
CA VAL A 2 36.50 -32.60 -72.43
C VAL A 2 37.03 -31.69 -71.29
N ARG A 3 36.64 -30.41 -71.42
CA ARG A 3 36.74 -29.26 -70.50
C ARG A 3 35.69 -29.34 -69.36
N VAL A 4 35.82 -28.52 -68.30
CA VAL A 4 34.80 -27.70 -67.57
C VAL A 4 35.44 -27.19 -66.26
N PHE A 5 35.77 -25.89 -66.10
CA PHE A 5 35.00 -24.72 -65.63
C PHE A 5 34.53 -24.72 -64.15
N ALA A 6 35.13 -23.80 -63.38
CA ALA A 6 34.57 -22.89 -62.35
C ALA A 6 33.60 -23.40 -61.25
N SER A 7 33.86 -22.99 -60.00
CA SER A 7 33.09 -21.88 -59.39
C SER A 7 33.49 -21.62 -57.92
N MET A 8 33.49 -20.32 -57.57
CA MET A 8 33.48 -19.79 -56.21
C MET A 8 32.37 -20.45 -55.37
N ALA A 9 32.72 -21.05 -54.25
CA ALA A 9 31.76 -21.30 -53.18
C ALA A 9 31.88 -20.17 -52.15
N GLY A 10 31.15 -19.08 -52.39
CA GLY A 10 30.82 -18.12 -51.34
C GLY A 10 29.89 -18.81 -50.34
N LEU A 11 30.40 -19.10 -49.14
CA LEU A 11 29.56 -19.49 -48.02
C LEU A 11 28.73 -18.26 -47.61
N LEU A 12 27.49 -18.19 -48.09
CA LEU A 12 26.46 -17.37 -47.46
C LEU A 12 26.20 -17.96 -46.07
N ALA A 13 26.79 -17.35 -45.05
CA ALA A 13 26.33 -17.51 -43.68
C ALA A 13 24.96 -16.84 -43.59
N LEU A 14 23.89 -17.60 -43.85
CA LEU A 14 22.54 -17.25 -43.43
C LEU A 14 22.53 -17.34 -41.91
N SER A 15 22.92 -16.25 -41.23
CA SER A 15 22.52 -16.04 -39.86
C SER A 15 21.00 -15.90 -39.87
N SER A 16 20.29 -17.00 -39.60
CA SER A 16 18.91 -16.91 -39.15
C SER A 16 18.94 -16.22 -37.79
N ALA A 17 18.96 -14.88 -37.79
CA ALA A 17 18.58 -14.12 -36.62
C ALA A 17 17.15 -14.58 -36.33
N ALA A 18 16.97 -15.41 -35.30
CA ALA A 18 15.65 -15.69 -34.79
C ALA A 18 15.03 -14.32 -34.49
N LEU A 19 14.05 -13.90 -35.29
CA LEU A 19 13.33 -12.66 -35.04
C LEU A 19 12.75 -12.79 -33.63
N ALA A 20 13.10 -11.86 -32.75
CA ALA A 20 12.64 -11.88 -31.38
C ALA A 20 11.12 -11.82 -31.38
N GLN A 21 10.45 -12.85 -30.85
CA GLN A 21 9.01 -12.84 -30.73
C GLN A 21 8.63 -11.97 -29.52
N ILE A 22 7.96 -10.84 -29.75
CA ILE A 22 7.51 -9.97 -28.66
C ILE A 22 6.04 -10.27 -28.36
N ALA A 23 5.75 -10.61 -27.10
CA ALA A 23 4.39 -10.75 -26.59
C ALA A 23 3.85 -9.41 -26.07
N PHE A 24 2.64 -9.05 -26.46
CA PHE A 24 1.96 -7.84 -26.02
C PHE A 24 0.75 -8.19 -25.16
N ASN A 25 0.57 -7.46 -24.06
CA ASN A 25 -0.48 -7.65 -23.09
C ASN A 25 -1.16 -6.32 -22.77
N VAL A 26 -2.46 -6.21 -23.04
CA VAL A 26 -3.25 -5.01 -22.70
C VAL A 26 -4.45 -5.39 -21.85
N ILE A 27 -4.62 -4.70 -20.72
CA ILE A 27 -5.82 -4.73 -19.89
C ILE A 27 -6.83 -3.79 -20.55
N GLY A 28 -7.96 -4.33 -21.01
CA GLY A 28 -8.95 -3.56 -21.75
C GLY A 28 -10.37 -4.06 -21.56
N TYR A 29 -11.30 -3.11 -21.39
CA TYR A 29 -12.74 -3.36 -21.37
C TYR A 29 -13.33 -2.78 -22.66
N PRO A 30 -13.78 -3.62 -23.61
CA PRO A 30 -14.28 -3.14 -24.89
C PRO A 30 -15.54 -2.27 -24.73
N SER A 31 -15.65 -1.22 -25.53
CA SER A 31 -16.81 -0.31 -25.57
C SER A 31 -18.08 -0.97 -26.12
N ALA A 32 -17.94 -2.06 -26.87
CA ALA A 32 -19.04 -2.91 -27.29
C ALA A 32 -18.70 -4.41 -27.08
N PRO A 33 -19.67 -5.29 -26.80
CA PRO A 33 -19.40 -6.70 -26.49
C PRO A 33 -18.66 -7.50 -27.58
N THR A 34 -18.78 -7.09 -28.84
CA THR A 34 -18.12 -7.73 -29.99
C THR A 34 -16.76 -7.14 -30.32
N ASN A 35 -16.38 -6.04 -29.65
CA ASN A 35 -15.09 -5.41 -29.84
C ASN A 35 -13.99 -6.23 -29.15
N THR A 36 -12.77 -6.08 -29.65
CA THR A 36 -11.55 -6.74 -29.15
C THR A 36 -10.41 -5.72 -29.08
N PHE A 37 -9.23 -6.14 -28.65
CA PHE A 37 -8.04 -5.29 -28.68
C PHE A 37 -7.02 -5.76 -29.72
N GLY A 38 -6.16 -4.85 -30.14
CA GLY A 38 -5.06 -5.07 -31.06
C GLY A 38 -3.82 -4.28 -30.64
N VAL A 39 -2.66 -4.64 -31.17
CA VAL A 39 -1.44 -3.83 -31.13
C VAL A 39 -1.12 -3.34 -32.54
N SER A 40 -0.89 -2.03 -32.68
CA SER A 40 -0.50 -1.37 -33.92
C SER A 40 1.00 -1.05 -33.88
N ILE A 41 1.74 -1.54 -34.87
CA ILE A 41 3.16 -1.25 -35.08
C ILE A 41 3.32 -0.74 -36.51
N ASN A 42 3.78 0.50 -36.68
CA ASN A 42 3.91 1.16 -37.99
C ASN A 42 2.60 1.10 -38.83
N GLY A 43 1.44 1.17 -38.17
CA GLY A 43 0.11 1.08 -38.80
C GLY A 43 -0.39 -0.34 -39.10
N ALA A 44 0.45 -1.37 -38.95
CA ALA A 44 0.03 -2.76 -39.06
C ALA A 44 -0.56 -3.23 -37.72
N ILE A 45 -1.81 -3.70 -37.75
CA ILE A 45 -2.55 -4.15 -36.57
C ILE A 45 -2.46 -5.67 -36.44
N THR A 46 -2.00 -6.14 -35.28
CA THR A 46 -2.12 -7.53 -34.84
C THR A 46 -3.23 -7.64 -33.81
N LYS A 47 -4.25 -8.46 -34.08
CA LYS A 47 -5.36 -8.70 -33.15
C LYS A 47 -4.86 -9.46 -31.92
N LEU A 48 -5.26 -9.01 -30.74
CA LEU A 48 -5.01 -9.66 -29.45
C LEU A 48 -6.27 -10.43 -29.02
N VAL A 49 -6.07 -11.46 -28.21
CA VAL A 49 -7.14 -12.37 -27.75
C VAL A 49 -7.16 -12.44 -26.23
N ALA A 50 -8.37 -12.53 -25.67
CA ALA A 50 -8.59 -12.86 -24.27
C ALA A 50 -9.62 -13.99 -24.20
N ASP A 51 -9.48 -14.84 -23.21
CA ASP A 51 -10.48 -15.85 -22.84
C ASP A 51 -10.98 -15.60 -21.41
N GLU A 52 -11.89 -16.45 -20.91
CA GLU A 52 -12.46 -16.31 -19.57
C GLU A 52 -11.41 -16.36 -18.44
N THR A 53 -10.26 -16.99 -18.69
CA THR A 53 -9.17 -17.16 -17.73
C THR A 53 -8.21 -15.96 -17.72
N THR A 54 -8.06 -15.26 -18.85
CA THR A 54 -7.14 -14.11 -18.96
C THR A 54 -7.85 -12.76 -18.97
N PHE A 55 -9.13 -12.69 -19.36
CA PHE A 55 -9.89 -11.44 -19.45
C PHE A 55 -9.84 -10.68 -18.10
N PRO A 56 -9.63 -9.36 -18.07
CA PRO A 56 -9.58 -8.40 -19.19
C PRO A 56 -8.20 -8.25 -19.86
N VAL A 57 -7.26 -9.18 -19.68
CA VAL A 57 -5.94 -9.13 -20.35
C VAL A 57 -6.02 -9.79 -21.72
N TRP A 58 -5.85 -8.96 -22.76
CA TRP A 58 -5.77 -9.35 -24.16
C TRP A 58 -4.31 -9.52 -24.56
N LYS A 59 -3.98 -10.68 -25.14
CA LYS A 59 -2.61 -11.11 -25.41
C LYS A 59 -2.41 -11.47 -26.87
N GLY A 60 -1.18 -11.33 -27.35
CA GLY A 60 -0.79 -11.75 -28.70
C GLY A 60 0.70 -11.56 -28.94
N VAL A 61 1.22 -12.23 -29.96
CA VAL A 61 2.64 -12.19 -30.31
C VAL A 61 2.79 -11.55 -31.67
N VAL A 62 3.75 -10.63 -31.80
CA VAL A 62 4.16 -10.07 -33.10
C VAL A 62 5.56 -10.59 -33.43
N PRO A 63 5.68 -11.59 -34.34
CA PRO A 63 6.97 -12.24 -34.61
C PRO A 63 8.04 -11.33 -35.22
N THR A 64 7.64 -10.21 -35.82
CA THR A 64 8.55 -9.26 -36.48
C THR A 64 8.98 -8.09 -35.58
N ALA A 65 8.42 -7.99 -34.37
CA ALA A 65 8.77 -6.92 -33.44
C ALA A 65 10.16 -7.18 -32.83
N THR A 66 10.81 -6.13 -32.35
CA THR A 66 12.07 -6.22 -31.60
C THR A 66 11.91 -5.48 -30.28
N SER A 67 12.87 -5.60 -29.37
CA SER A 67 12.81 -4.90 -28.08
C SER A 67 12.80 -3.36 -28.20
N SER A 68 13.24 -2.82 -29.34
CA SER A 68 13.19 -1.39 -29.67
C SER A 68 11.88 -0.94 -30.32
N VAL A 69 10.84 -1.77 -30.30
CA VAL A 69 9.55 -1.49 -30.96
C VAL A 69 8.83 -0.29 -30.33
N SER A 70 8.29 0.57 -31.19
CA SER A 70 7.29 1.58 -30.83
C SER A 70 5.92 1.07 -31.26
N TYR A 71 4.95 1.10 -30.36
CA TYR A 71 3.63 0.52 -30.59
C TYR A 71 2.50 1.32 -29.93
N GLN A 72 1.26 1.05 -30.34
CA GLN A 72 0.06 1.60 -29.74
C GLN A 72 -0.96 0.49 -29.59
N TYR A 73 -1.74 0.46 -28.51
CA TYR A 73 -2.92 -0.40 -28.48
C TYR A 73 -4.08 0.25 -29.23
N VAL A 74 -4.95 -0.61 -29.76
CA VAL A 74 -6.17 -0.23 -30.46
C VAL A 74 -7.34 -1.06 -29.98
N GLU A 75 -8.51 -0.46 -29.88
CA GLU A 75 -9.77 -1.19 -29.78
C GLU A 75 -10.29 -1.44 -31.20
N LEU A 76 -10.65 -2.69 -31.49
CA LEU A 76 -11.10 -3.17 -32.79
C LEU A 76 -12.58 -3.55 -32.74
N ASN A 77 -13.35 -3.18 -33.75
CA ASN A 77 -14.70 -3.71 -33.93
C ASN A 77 -14.70 -5.17 -34.39
N ALA A 78 -15.90 -5.75 -34.54
CA ALA A 78 -16.08 -7.13 -35.02
C ALA A 78 -15.43 -7.41 -36.40
N ALA A 79 -15.28 -6.40 -37.26
CA ALA A 79 -14.62 -6.51 -38.56
C ALA A 79 -13.08 -6.38 -38.48
N GLY A 80 -12.52 -6.14 -37.29
CA GLY A 80 -11.08 -5.93 -37.09
C GLY A 80 -10.61 -4.50 -37.40
N THR A 81 -11.52 -3.55 -37.61
CA THR A 81 -11.19 -2.16 -37.85
C THR A 81 -11.02 -1.43 -36.51
N ALA A 82 -9.95 -0.63 -36.38
CA ALA A 82 -9.75 0.21 -35.21
C ALA A 82 -10.88 1.23 -35.05
N VAL A 83 -11.57 1.18 -33.91
CA VAL A 83 -12.58 2.16 -33.49
C VAL A 83 -12.01 3.16 -32.48
N LYS A 84 -10.90 2.80 -31.84
CA LYS A 84 -10.16 3.68 -30.94
C LYS A 84 -8.67 3.31 -30.97
N THR A 85 -7.81 4.31 -30.98
CA THR A 85 -6.34 4.15 -30.96
C THR A 85 -5.79 5.03 -29.86
N GLU A 86 -4.82 4.53 -29.09
CA GLU A 86 -4.13 5.35 -28.10
C GLU A 86 -3.51 6.60 -28.77
N SER A 87 -3.61 7.75 -28.11
CA SER A 87 -3.07 9.03 -28.63
C SER A 87 -1.56 9.17 -28.42
N PHE A 88 -0.92 8.18 -27.80
CA PHE A 88 0.50 8.14 -27.48
C PHE A 88 1.09 6.81 -27.97
N SER A 89 2.42 6.75 -28.10
CA SER A 89 3.15 5.53 -28.40
C SER A 89 3.85 4.99 -27.15
N ARG A 90 4.03 3.68 -27.10
CA ARG A 90 4.66 2.93 -26.03
C ARG A 90 5.98 2.34 -26.51
N THR A 91 6.85 2.03 -25.55
CA THR A 91 8.07 1.27 -25.74
C THR A 91 8.11 0.14 -24.72
N LEU A 92 8.82 -0.95 -25.03
CA LEU A 92 9.03 -2.02 -24.05
C LEU A 92 9.87 -1.53 -22.86
N PRO A 93 9.77 -2.18 -21.69
CA PRO A 93 10.40 -1.68 -20.49
C PRO A 93 11.92 -1.75 -20.51
N ASN A 94 12.51 -2.75 -21.18
CA ASN A 94 13.96 -2.93 -21.28
C ASN A 94 14.38 -3.31 -22.71
N VAL A 95 15.66 -3.09 -23.01
CA VAL A 95 16.28 -3.39 -24.32
C VAL A 95 16.35 -4.88 -24.66
N ASP A 96 16.10 -5.75 -23.69
CA ASP A 96 16.08 -7.21 -23.80
C ASP A 96 14.69 -7.80 -23.53
N SER A 97 13.67 -6.95 -23.35
CA SER A 97 12.29 -7.39 -23.12
C SER A 97 11.78 -8.25 -24.27
N THR A 98 11.22 -9.41 -23.94
CA THR A 98 10.49 -10.28 -24.86
C THR A 98 8.98 -10.14 -24.74
N HIS A 99 8.52 -9.27 -23.84
CA HIS A 99 7.11 -8.97 -23.66
C HIS A 99 6.89 -7.54 -23.13
N SER A 100 5.71 -6.98 -23.39
CA SER A 100 5.23 -5.81 -22.67
C SER A 100 4.79 -6.18 -21.25
N TYR A 101 4.61 -5.18 -20.39
CA TYR A 101 3.82 -5.35 -19.17
C TYR A 101 2.35 -5.67 -19.50
N ASN A 102 1.57 -6.05 -18.49
CA ASN A 102 0.11 -5.96 -18.55
C ASN A 102 -0.27 -4.47 -18.47
N GLU A 103 -0.41 -3.82 -19.62
CA GLU A 103 -0.60 -2.38 -19.71
C GLU A 103 -2.09 -2.02 -19.76
N PHE A 104 -2.55 -1.05 -18.98
CA PHE A 104 -3.95 -0.62 -19.05
C PHE A 104 -4.17 0.27 -20.28
N PHE A 105 -5.16 -0.07 -21.12
CA PHE A 105 -5.49 0.70 -22.32
C PHE A 105 -5.78 2.17 -21.98
N GLU A 106 -5.15 3.10 -22.70
CA GLU A 106 -5.20 4.55 -22.45
C GLU A 106 -4.53 5.04 -21.16
N ARG A 107 -3.77 4.19 -20.45
CA ARG A 107 -2.85 4.63 -19.39
C ARG A 107 -1.41 4.60 -19.90
N PRO A 108 -0.77 5.75 -20.15
CA PRO A 108 0.57 5.79 -20.76
C PRO A 108 1.66 5.11 -19.92
N THR A 109 1.54 5.21 -18.59
CA THR A 109 2.56 4.76 -17.66
C THR A 109 2.04 3.58 -16.83
N THR A 110 2.78 2.47 -16.84
CA THR A 110 2.49 1.28 -16.04
C THR A 110 3.29 1.26 -14.74
N LYS A 111 4.58 1.64 -14.80
CA LYS A 111 5.49 1.72 -13.66
C LYS A 111 5.96 3.15 -13.45
N PHE A 112 5.92 3.62 -12.21
CA PHE A 112 6.25 4.99 -11.83
C PHE A 112 7.53 5.03 -11.00
N ALA A 113 8.40 5.99 -11.26
CA ALA A 113 9.53 6.24 -10.37
C ALA A 113 9.04 7.03 -9.15
N LEU A 114 8.99 6.40 -7.98
CA LEU A 114 8.65 7.08 -6.74
C LEU A 114 9.92 7.48 -5.98
N PRO A 115 10.10 8.78 -5.66
CA PRO A 115 11.20 9.20 -4.81
C PRO A 115 11.20 8.44 -3.48
N PRO A 116 12.35 7.94 -3.00
CA PRO A 116 12.43 7.33 -1.69
C PRO A 116 12.26 8.40 -0.61
N ILE A 117 11.68 8.01 0.52
CA ILE A 117 11.71 8.81 1.75
C ILE A 117 12.79 8.25 2.68
N PRO A 118 13.43 9.10 3.51
CA PRO A 118 14.52 8.65 4.36
C PRO A 118 14.02 7.78 5.50
N TYR A 119 14.82 6.84 5.96
CA TYR A 119 14.56 6.04 7.16
C TYR A 119 15.02 6.78 8.40
N THR A 120 14.10 6.97 9.35
CA THR A 120 14.39 7.62 10.64
C THR A 120 14.85 6.59 11.67
N TYR A 121 14.18 5.44 11.70
CA TYR A 121 14.49 4.33 12.60
C TYR A 121 14.57 3.01 11.85
N LEU A 122 15.23 2.02 12.47
CA LEU A 122 15.42 0.72 11.86
C LEU A 122 14.06 0.04 11.70
N ALA A 123 13.68 -0.22 10.45
CA ALA A 123 12.46 -0.93 10.12
C ALA A 123 12.72 -2.44 9.98
N THR A 124 11.66 -3.22 10.19
CA THR A 124 11.60 -4.62 9.78
C THR A 124 10.62 -4.73 8.63
N TRP A 125 11.07 -5.29 7.52
CA TRP A 125 10.16 -5.56 6.41
C TRP A 125 9.20 -6.70 6.76
N PRO A 126 7.94 -6.64 6.29
CA PRO A 126 7.09 -7.81 6.22
C PRO A 126 7.78 -8.94 5.45
N SER A 127 7.33 -10.18 5.63
CA SER A 127 7.70 -11.30 4.77
C SER A 127 7.52 -10.94 3.29
N TYR A 128 8.39 -11.46 2.42
CA TYR A 128 8.28 -11.29 0.98
C TYR A 128 6.85 -11.55 0.47
N THR A 129 6.36 -10.66 -0.39
CA THR A 129 5.08 -10.81 -1.10
C THR A 129 5.18 -10.12 -2.46
N LYS A 130 4.35 -10.57 -3.41
CA LYS A 130 4.25 -9.97 -4.76
C LYS A 130 3.27 -8.81 -4.84
N ILE A 131 2.43 -8.64 -3.82
CA ILE A 131 1.43 -7.58 -3.74
C ILE A 131 1.95 -6.38 -2.95
N PHE A 132 1.20 -5.28 -3.01
CA PHE A 132 1.55 -4.01 -2.38
C PHE A 132 2.74 -3.28 -3.02
N ASN A 133 3.03 -3.55 -4.30
CA ASN A 133 3.92 -2.70 -5.09
C ASN A 133 3.30 -1.30 -5.19
N ASP A 134 4.03 -0.29 -4.72
CA ASP A 134 3.54 1.08 -4.60
C ASP A 134 3.75 1.92 -5.86
N ASP A 135 4.63 1.45 -6.75
CA ASP A 135 5.06 2.10 -7.99
C ASP A 135 4.17 1.77 -9.21
N GLU A 136 2.97 1.24 -8.98
CA GLU A 136 1.99 0.90 -10.01
C GLU A 136 0.54 0.94 -9.49
N ILE A 137 -0.41 0.97 -10.42
CA ILE A 137 -1.84 0.83 -10.12
C ILE A 137 -2.34 -0.47 -10.75
N ALA A 138 -2.58 -1.48 -9.90
CA ALA A 138 -3.07 -2.78 -10.37
C ALA A 138 -4.56 -2.75 -10.74
N THR A 139 -5.05 -3.81 -11.37
CA THR A 139 -6.47 -4.00 -11.70
C THR A 139 -7.02 -5.21 -10.98
N ILE A 140 -8.17 -5.06 -10.33
CA ILE A 140 -8.98 -6.15 -9.79
C ILE A 140 -10.23 -6.28 -10.67
N HIS A 141 -10.38 -7.44 -11.27
CA HIS A 141 -11.55 -7.84 -12.04
C HIS A 141 -12.34 -8.89 -11.25
N VAL A 142 -13.62 -8.63 -11.01
CA VAL A 142 -14.52 -9.50 -10.26
C VAL A 142 -15.64 -9.98 -11.15
N ILE A 143 -15.89 -11.29 -11.13
CA ILE A 143 -17.07 -11.92 -11.73
C ILE A 143 -17.98 -12.38 -10.57
N ALA A 144 -19.21 -11.87 -10.55
CA ALA A 144 -20.16 -12.07 -9.46
C ALA A 144 -21.58 -12.28 -10.01
N ASP A 145 -22.44 -12.93 -9.23
CA ASP A 145 -23.87 -12.98 -9.53
C ASP A 145 -24.46 -11.56 -9.54
N ALA A 146 -25.10 -11.18 -10.66
CA ALA A 146 -25.59 -9.82 -10.84
C ALA A 146 -26.73 -9.45 -9.88
N SER A 147 -27.57 -10.43 -9.50
CA SER A 147 -28.69 -10.19 -8.58
C SER A 147 -28.20 -9.98 -7.16
N GLN A 148 -27.23 -10.78 -6.72
CA GLN A 148 -26.61 -10.64 -5.40
C GLN A 148 -25.81 -9.34 -5.29
N MET A 149 -25.07 -8.96 -6.33
CA MET A 149 -24.38 -7.66 -6.38
C MET A 149 -25.34 -6.48 -6.31
N ALA A 150 -26.49 -6.55 -6.99
CA ALA A 150 -27.51 -5.50 -6.92
C ALA A 150 -28.06 -5.33 -5.49
N ILE A 151 -28.27 -6.44 -4.78
CA ILE A 151 -28.70 -6.43 -3.37
C ILE A 151 -27.63 -5.78 -2.47
N LEU A 152 -26.36 -6.15 -2.62
CA LEU A 152 -25.26 -5.53 -1.85
C LEU A 152 -25.16 -4.02 -2.11
N ASN A 153 -25.19 -3.61 -3.37
CA ASN A 153 -25.11 -2.19 -3.75
C ASN A 153 -26.28 -1.37 -3.23
N ALA A 154 -27.50 -1.94 -3.18
CA ALA A 154 -28.68 -1.26 -2.68
C ALA A 154 -28.70 -1.12 -1.16
N ASN A 155 -27.93 -1.93 -0.43
CA ASN A 155 -28.01 -2.05 1.03
C ASN A 155 -26.63 -2.03 1.71
N PRO A 156 -25.79 -1.01 1.45
CA PRO A 156 -24.40 -1.01 1.92
C PRO A 156 -24.25 -0.97 3.45
N THR A 157 -25.24 -0.43 4.15
CA THR A 157 -25.25 -0.32 5.63
C THR A 157 -25.81 -1.57 6.31
N ALA A 158 -26.36 -2.53 5.56
CA ALA A 158 -26.91 -3.75 6.14
C ALA A 158 -25.82 -4.52 6.89
N HIS A 159 -26.23 -5.15 7.99
CA HIS A 159 -25.36 -6.06 8.71
C HIS A 159 -25.19 -7.35 7.90
N SER A 160 -24.01 -7.96 8.01
CA SER A 160 -23.68 -9.18 7.26
C SER A 160 -24.57 -10.40 7.61
N LYS A 161 -25.38 -10.30 8.67
CA LYS A 161 -26.38 -11.32 9.02
C LYS A 161 -27.64 -11.21 8.17
N ASP A 162 -27.97 -10.01 7.71
CA ASP A 162 -29.16 -9.72 6.92
C ASP A 162 -28.86 -9.89 5.43
N ILE A 163 -27.65 -9.49 5.03
CA ILE A 163 -27.14 -9.67 3.67
C ILE A 163 -25.77 -10.34 3.77
N PRO A 164 -25.69 -11.65 3.50
CA PRO A 164 -24.43 -12.36 3.56
C PRO A 164 -23.46 -11.84 2.50
N ASP A 165 -22.20 -12.19 2.69
CA ASP A 165 -21.20 -12.08 1.64
C ASP A 165 -21.61 -12.92 0.41
N ILE A 166 -21.13 -12.48 -0.75
CA ILE A 166 -21.40 -13.18 -2.00
C ILE A 166 -20.14 -13.93 -2.44
N ARG A 167 -20.32 -14.98 -3.24
CA ARG A 167 -19.21 -15.76 -3.78
C ARG A 167 -18.85 -15.27 -5.17
N VAL A 168 -17.57 -14.94 -5.36
CA VAL A 168 -17.07 -14.33 -6.60
C VAL A 168 -15.84 -15.04 -7.14
N THR A 169 -15.55 -14.81 -8.42
CA THR A 169 -14.20 -14.99 -8.96
C THR A 169 -13.46 -13.66 -8.85
N PHE A 170 -12.30 -13.69 -8.20
CA PHE A 170 -11.38 -12.57 -8.05
C PHE A 170 -10.19 -12.76 -8.97
N ARG A 171 -9.86 -11.72 -9.74
CA ARG A 171 -8.67 -11.68 -10.58
C ARG A 171 -7.91 -10.38 -10.33
N TRP A 172 -6.70 -10.49 -9.82
CA TRP A 172 -5.78 -9.37 -9.64
C TRP A 172 -4.69 -9.41 -10.71
N ILE A 173 -4.41 -8.25 -11.29
CA ILE A 173 -3.49 -8.07 -12.42
C ILE A 173 -2.60 -6.87 -12.09
N ASP A 174 -1.31 -7.10 -11.91
CA ASP A 174 -0.30 -6.04 -11.90
C ASP A 174 0.45 -6.00 -13.22
N HIS A 175 1.54 -5.23 -13.31
CA HIS A 175 2.36 -5.13 -14.52
C HIS A 175 2.90 -6.47 -15.08
N ASN A 176 3.00 -7.54 -14.27
CA ASN A 176 3.63 -8.80 -14.67
C ASN A 176 2.76 -10.04 -14.43
N ASP A 177 2.14 -10.14 -13.27
CA ASP A 177 1.42 -11.31 -12.79
C ASP A 177 -0.11 -11.16 -12.98
N ILE A 178 -0.76 -12.31 -13.23
CA ILE A 178 -2.22 -12.45 -13.16
C ILE A 178 -2.51 -13.52 -12.11
N TYR A 179 -3.17 -13.13 -11.03
CA TYR A 179 -3.61 -14.04 -9.97
C TYR A 179 -5.13 -14.18 -10.04
N THR A 180 -5.64 -15.41 -10.11
CA THR A 180 -7.09 -15.70 -10.08
C THR A 180 -7.41 -16.65 -8.95
N GLN A 181 -8.46 -16.33 -8.18
CA GLN A 181 -9.06 -17.23 -7.22
C GLN A 181 -10.57 -17.27 -7.41
N HIS A 182 -11.12 -18.47 -7.44
CA HIS A 182 -12.56 -18.70 -7.55
C HIS A 182 -13.19 -18.93 -6.20
N ASN A 183 -14.50 -18.64 -6.15
CA ASN A 183 -15.35 -18.91 -5.01
C ASN A 183 -14.73 -18.32 -3.73
N ILE A 184 -14.49 -17.01 -3.71
CA ILE A 184 -14.10 -16.28 -2.50
C ILE A 184 -15.23 -15.37 -2.05
N SER A 185 -15.20 -14.97 -0.78
CA SER A 185 -16.16 -14.06 -0.21
C SER A 185 -15.88 -12.61 -0.61
N PHE A 186 -16.93 -11.87 -0.96
CA PHE A 186 -16.90 -10.45 -1.28
C PHE A 186 -18.06 -9.73 -0.59
N ILE A 187 -17.74 -8.64 0.12
CA ILE A 187 -18.71 -7.89 0.93
C ILE A 187 -18.29 -6.42 1.11
N ASN A 188 -19.26 -5.53 1.39
CA ASN A 188 -18.99 -4.17 1.85
C ASN A 188 -18.19 -4.18 3.17
N SER A 189 -17.24 -3.26 3.27
CA SER A 189 -16.29 -3.14 4.39
C SER A 189 -16.42 -1.83 5.14
N GLY A 190 -15.88 -1.82 6.37
CA GLY A 190 -15.85 -0.67 7.27
C GLY A 190 -17.16 -0.39 8.00
N LYS A 191 -17.21 0.75 8.70
CA LYS A 191 -18.36 1.21 9.51
C LYS A 191 -18.94 2.49 8.89
N SER A 192 -18.28 3.63 9.07
CA SER A 192 -18.68 4.93 8.51
C SER A 192 -18.53 4.99 6.99
N SER A 193 -17.54 4.29 6.42
CA SER A 193 -17.34 4.17 4.96
C SER A 193 -18.57 3.62 4.22
N LYS A 194 -19.41 2.82 4.92
CA LYS A 194 -20.66 2.28 4.36
C LYS A 194 -21.71 3.36 4.10
N GLU A 195 -21.58 4.50 4.76
CA GLU A 195 -22.47 5.64 4.59
C GLU A 195 -22.18 6.43 3.31
N HIS A 196 -21.09 6.15 2.59
CA HIS A 196 -20.63 6.92 1.44
C HIS A 196 -21.00 6.24 0.12
N ARG A 197 -21.41 7.00 -0.89
CA ARG A 197 -21.82 6.44 -2.17
C ARG A 197 -20.74 5.58 -2.84
N LYS A 198 -19.47 5.93 -2.65
CA LYS A 198 -18.32 5.09 -3.00
C LYS A 198 -17.99 4.18 -1.80
N GLN A 199 -18.51 2.97 -1.88
CA GLN A 199 -18.42 1.94 -0.83
C GLN A 199 -17.02 1.35 -0.74
N ALA A 200 -16.57 1.03 0.47
CA ALA A 200 -15.38 0.21 0.70
C ALA A 200 -15.72 -1.28 0.61
N TRP A 201 -14.76 -2.12 0.22
CA TRP A 201 -14.98 -3.55 -0.01
C TRP A 201 -13.96 -4.41 0.71
N ARG A 202 -14.26 -5.69 0.89
CA ARG A 202 -13.34 -6.70 1.43
C ARG A 202 -13.45 -7.99 0.62
N PHE A 203 -12.31 -8.61 0.38
CA PHE A 203 -12.22 -9.97 -0.12
C PHE A 203 -11.72 -10.88 0.99
N ASP A 204 -12.45 -11.97 1.26
CA ASP A 204 -12.03 -13.02 2.19
C ASP A 204 -11.80 -14.33 1.42
N PHE A 205 -10.54 -14.75 1.39
CA PHE A 205 -10.09 -16.00 0.78
C PHE A 205 -10.31 -17.14 1.75
N ASP A 206 -10.79 -18.27 1.24
CA ASP A 206 -11.23 -19.37 2.07
C ASP A 206 -10.06 -20.23 2.57
N THR A 207 -9.63 -19.96 3.81
CA THR A 207 -8.48 -20.66 4.41
C THR A 207 -8.76 -22.13 4.68
N ASP A 208 -10.02 -22.54 4.81
CA ASP A 208 -10.38 -23.95 4.97
C ASP A 208 -10.09 -24.76 3.69
N TYR A 209 -9.99 -24.07 2.54
CA TYR A 209 -9.56 -24.62 1.25
C TYR A 209 -8.13 -24.18 0.87
N ASN A 210 -7.32 -23.73 1.84
CA ASN A 210 -5.95 -23.23 1.64
C ASN A 210 -5.84 -22.05 0.65
N GLN A 211 -6.91 -21.29 0.44
CA GLN A 211 -6.87 -20.14 -0.45
C GLN A 211 -6.23 -18.94 0.26
N THR A 212 -5.25 -18.31 -0.37
CA THR A 212 -4.70 -17.03 0.09
C THR A 212 -4.26 -16.19 -1.10
N PHE A 213 -4.32 -14.87 -0.97
CA PHE A 213 -3.73 -13.95 -1.93
C PHE A 213 -2.31 -13.61 -1.50
N PHE A 214 -1.33 -14.38 -1.97
CA PHE A 214 0.09 -14.27 -1.59
C PHE A 214 0.26 -14.23 -0.06
N SER A 215 -0.23 -15.29 0.60
CA SER A 215 -0.28 -15.42 2.07
C SER A 215 -1.18 -14.41 2.80
N ARG A 216 -1.99 -13.59 2.09
CA ARG A 216 -3.02 -12.73 2.69
C ARG A 216 -4.40 -13.37 2.50
N PRO A 217 -5.03 -13.87 3.58
CA PRO A 217 -6.39 -14.42 3.49
C PRO A 217 -7.47 -13.34 3.43
N HIS A 218 -7.13 -12.09 3.75
CA HIS A 218 -8.05 -10.97 3.76
C HIS A 218 -7.35 -9.74 3.19
N VAL A 219 -8.02 -9.03 2.28
CA VAL A 219 -7.60 -7.70 1.83
C VAL A 219 -8.80 -6.77 1.78
N LYS A 220 -8.58 -5.50 2.12
CA LYS A 220 -9.61 -4.46 2.10
C LYS A 220 -9.33 -3.47 0.98
N LEU A 221 -10.38 -3.04 0.31
CA LEU A 221 -10.35 -1.91 -0.61
C LEU A 221 -10.95 -0.71 0.10
N ARG A 222 -10.07 0.21 0.52
CA ARG A 222 -10.43 1.51 1.10
C ARG A 222 -10.93 2.43 -0.02
N SER A 223 -12.11 3.01 0.16
CA SER A 223 -12.70 3.88 -0.85
C SER A 223 -12.08 5.28 -0.90
N GLU A 224 -11.41 5.69 0.19
CA GLU A 224 -10.87 7.04 0.41
C GLU A 224 -11.92 8.14 0.18
N ALA A 225 -13.20 7.83 0.41
CA ALA A 225 -14.29 8.71 0.00
C ALA A 225 -14.37 10.02 0.82
N SER A 226 -13.72 10.07 1.98
CA SER A 226 -13.54 11.26 2.84
C SER A 226 -12.31 12.10 2.46
N ASP A 227 -11.34 11.54 1.71
CA ASP A 227 -10.10 12.21 1.34
C ASP A 227 -10.15 12.68 -0.14
N PRO A 228 -10.23 13.99 -0.43
CA PRO A 228 -10.24 14.49 -1.81
C PRO A 228 -8.95 14.18 -2.58
N THR A 229 -7.88 13.79 -1.89
CA THR A 229 -6.58 13.51 -2.49
C THR A 229 -6.34 12.01 -2.67
N MET A 230 -6.91 11.15 -1.83
CA MET A 230 -6.54 9.73 -1.67
C MET A 230 -5.08 9.49 -1.20
N LEU A 231 -4.37 10.51 -0.73
CA LEU A 231 -2.95 10.41 -0.35
C LEU A 231 -2.72 10.33 1.17
N ARG A 232 -3.68 10.73 2.02
CA ARG A 232 -3.46 10.86 3.47
C ARG A 232 -3.05 9.54 4.11
N GLU A 233 -3.85 8.49 3.89
CA GLU A 233 -3.59 7.17 4.46
C GLU A 233 -2.28 6.57 3.93
N LYS A 234 -2.02 6.68 2.61
CA LYS A 234 -0.77 6.17 2.01
C LYS A 234 0.47 6.92 2.51
N THR A 235 0.38 8.24 2.71
CA THR A 235 1.46 9.06 3.26
C THR A 235 1.75 8.69 4.72
N TYR A 236 0.71 8.41 5.52
CA TYR A 236 0.88 7.94 6.89
C TYR A 236 1.54 6.55 6.95
N ILE A 237 1.18 5.63 6.06
CA ILE A 237 1.84 4.32 5.91
C ILE A 237 3.33 4.50 5.60
N ASP A 238 3.67 5.39 4.67
CA ASP A 238 5.07 5.70 4.33
C ASP A 238 5.84 6.25 5.56
N LEU A 239 5.23 7.13 6.35
CA LEU A 239 5.81 7.64 7.61
C LEU A 239 6.04 6.54 8.66
N LEU A 240 5.08 5.64 8.84
CA LEU A 240 5.23 4.49 9.76
C LEU A 240 6.39 3.58 9.33
N ASN A 241 6.51 3.30 8.02
CA ASN A 241 7.62 2.52 7.48
C ASN A 241 8.98 3.21 7.74
N SER A 242 9.08 4.54 7.54
CA SER A 242 10.29 5.31 7.89
C SER A 242 10.59 5.30 9.40
N ALA A 243 9.56 5.29 10.23
CA ALA A 243 9.66 5.25 11.68
C ALA A 243 9.94 3.83 12.24
N GLY A 244 10.13 2.83 11.37
CA GLY A 244 10.38 1.46 11.76
C GLY A 244 9.21 0.79 12.48
N ILE A 245 7.98 1.25 12.23
CA ILE A 245 6.77 0.67 12.82
C ILE A 245 6.19 -0.37 11.86
N PRO A 246 6.03 -1.64 12.28
CA PRO A 246 5.31 -2.64 11.49
C PRO A 246 3.87 -2.17 11.23
N THR A 247 3.53 -1.92 9.97
CA THR A 247 2.24 -1.37 9.56
C THR A 247 1.65 -2.08 8.35
N GLN A 248 0.36 -1.87 8.10
CA GLN A 248 -0.31 -2.29 6.87
C GLN A 248 0.44 -1.73 5.67
N GLN A 249 0.66 -2.57 4.67
CA GLN A 249 1.13 -2.12 3.36
C GLN A 249 -0.08 -1.87 2.45
N GLY A 250 0.10 -1.02 1.44
CA GLY A 250 -0.99 -0.64 0.55
C GLY A 250 -0.55 -0.37 -0.89
N GLN A 251 -1.43 -0.68 -1.83
CA GLN A 251 -1.27 -0.45 -3.27
C GLN A 251 -2.58 0.09 -3.85
N TYR A 252 -2.48 1.04 -4.77
CA TYR A 252 -3.66 1.55 -5.47
C TYR A 252 -4.14 0.55 -6.53
N VAL A 253 -5.45 0.40 -6.65
CA VAL A 253 -6.08 -0.54 -7.58
C VAL A 253 -7.31 0.05 -8.26
N ARG A 254 -7.53 -0.29 -9.54
CA ARG A 254 -8.84 -0.14 -10.17
C ARG A 254 -9.69 -1.38 -9.89
N LEU A 255 -10.94 -1.19 -9.47
CA LEU A 255 -11.92 -2.27 -9.31
C LEU A 255 -12.93 -2.25 -10.46
N PHE A 256 -13.14 -3.42 -11.06
CA PHE A 256 -14.23 -3.69 -11.98
C PHE A 256 -15.02 -4.91 -11.50
N VAL A 257 -16.35 -4.82 -11.50
CA VAL A 257 -17.24 -5.95 -11.20
C VAL A 257 -18.19 -6.15 -12.37
N ASN A 258 -18.23 -7.36 -12.93
CA ASN A 258 -19.04 -7.70 -14.10
C ASN A 258 -18.84 -6.69 -15.25
N ASN A 259 -17.57 -6.39 -15.55
CA ASN A 259 -17.12 -5.42 -16.56
C ASN A 259 -17.48 -3.95 -16.28
N GLN A 260 -18.14 -3.65 -15.16
CA GLN A 260 -18.50 -2.29 -14.79
C GLN A 260 -17.45 -1.67 -13.87
N PRO A 261 -17.09 -0.39 -14.06
CA PRO A 261 -16.11 0.29 -13.23
C PRO A 261 -16.70 0.64 -11.86
N TYR A 262 -16.02 0.25 -10.78
CA TYR A 262 -16.39 0.63 -9.41
C TYR A 262 -15.53 1.79 -8.88
N GLY A 263 -14.30 1.89 -9.38
CA GLY A 263 -13.43 3.03 -9.12
C GLY A 263 -11.98 2.69 -8.78
N LEU A 264 -11.25 3.72 -8.38
CA LEU A 264 -9.91 3.69 -7.82
C LEU A 264 -9.99 3.49 -6.30
N PHE A 265 -9.19 2.59 -5.74
CA PHE A 265 -9.17 2.25 -4.31
C PHE A 265 -7.74 2.14 -3.81
N LEU A 266 -7.54 2.31 -2.50
CA LEU A 266 -6.32 1.86 -1.83
C LEU A 266 -6.56 0.45 -1.26
N MET A 267 -5.90 -0.56 -1.83
CA MET A 267 -5.92 -1.92 -1.30
C MET A 267 -4.93 -2.04 -0.15
N VAL A 268 -5.38 -2.47 1.03
CA VAL A 268 -4.56 -2.62 2.23
C VAL A 268 -4.67 -4.02 2.85
N ASP A 269 -3.63 -4.39 3.60
CA ASP A 269 -3.63 -5.59 4.44
C ASP A 269 -4.74 -5.52 5.52
N ASP A 270 -5.17 -6.66 6.07
CA ASP A 270 -6.11 -6.71 7.19
C ASP A 270 -5.38 -7.11 8.48
N ILE A 271 -5.43 -6.24 9.50
CA ILE A 271 -4.74 -6.47 10.78
C ILE A 271 -5.45 -7.58 11.57
N LYS A 272 -5.00 -8.82 11.31
CA LYS A 272 -5.47 -10.06 11.92
C LYS A 272 -4.29 -11.04 12.09
N LYS A 273 -4.59 -12.31 12.34
CA LYS A 273 -3.64 -13.43 12.42
C LYS A 273 -2.55 -13.41 11.33
N SER A 274 -2.91 -13.18 10.06
CA SER A 274 -1.91 -13.17 8.97
C SER A 274 -0.98 -11.98 9.06
N PHE A 275 -1.50 -10.77 9.32
CA PHE A 275 -0.67 -9.59 9.56
C PHE A 275 0.35 -9.81 10.68
N ILE A 276 -0.06 -10.37 11.83
CA ILE A 276 0.87 -10.70 12.93
C ILE A 276 1.96 -11.68 12.46
N LYS A 277 1.60 -12.71 11.69
CA LYS A 277 2.59 -13.67 11.16
C LYS A 277 3.54 -13.02 10.16
N GLN A 278 2.99 -12.40 9.12
CA GLN A 278 3.73 -11.96 7.94
C GLN A 278 4.45 -10.64 8.19
N THR A 279 3.81 -9.69 8.85
CA THR A 279 4.35 -8.34 9.04
C THR A 279 5.18 -8.20 10.31
N ILE A 280 4.70 -8.71 11.45
CA ILE A 280 5.44 -8.56 12.73
C ILE A 280 6.53 -9.62 12.87
N HIS A 281 6.23 -10.87 12.53
CA HIS A 281 7.15 -12.01 12.74
C HIS A 281 7.86 -12.47 11.46
N GLY A 282 7.85 -11.67 10.39
CA GLY A 282 8.58 -11.99 9.15
C GLY A 282 8.17 -13.30 8.47
N GLY A 283 6.97 -13.80 8.75
CA GLY A 283 6.44 -15.05 8.23
C GLY A 283 6.80 -16.29 9.05
N ASP A 284 7.48 -16.16 10.19
CA ASP A 284 7.93 -17.28 11.03
C ASP A 284 6.73 -18.05 11.62
N PRO A 285 6.50 -19.31 11.23
CA PRO A 285 5.38 -20.10 11.73
C PRO A 285 5.61 -20.65 13.15
N SER A 286 6.85 -20.62 13.68
CA SER A 286 7.21 -21.19 14.98
C SER A 286 6.83 -20.31 16.16
N ILE A 287 6.50 -19.03 15.92
CA ILE A 287 6.14 -18.08 16.98
C ILE A 287 4.77 -18.42 17.58
N VAL A 288 4.76 -18.70 18.88
CA VAL A 288 3.57 -18.80 19.72
C VAL A 288 3.09 -17.39 20.05
N ARG A 289 2.06 -16.90 19.35
CA ARG A 289 1.65 -15.49 19.40
C ARG A 289 0.82 -15.18 20.66
N GLY A 290 0.98 -13.99 21.26
CA GLY A 290 0.24 -13.59 22.47
C GLY A 290 -1.16 -13.00 22.22
N SER A 291 -1.73 -12.34 23.23
CA SER A 291 -3.05 -11.71 23.14
C SER A 291 -3.11 -10.53 22.17
N MET A 292 -4.26 -10.32 21.52
CA MET A 292 -4.45 -9.18 20.61
C MET A 292 -5.83 -8.56 20.77
N PHE A 293 -5.87 -7.23 20.76
CA PHE A 293 -7.08 -6.44 20.90
C PHE A 293 -7.15 -5.36 19.83
N GLN A 294 -8.33 -5.18 19.25
CA GLN A 294 -8.70 -4.01 18.48
C GLN A 294 -9.37 -3.00 19.41
N MET A 295 -8.91 -1.77 19.34
CA MET A 295 -9.32 -0.67 20.20
C MET A 295 -10.12 0.33 19.39
N ASN A 296 -11.30 0.70 19.88
CA ASN A 296 -12.23 1.56 19.15
C ASN A 296 -13.02 2.47 20.09
N SER A 297 -13.52 3.57 19.53
CA SER A 297 -14.46 4.49 20.17
C SER A 297 -15.82 4.40 19.46
N PRO A 298 -16.73 3.49 19.88
CA PRO A 298 -18.00 3.29 19.19
C PRO A 298 -18.99 4.46 19.32
N GLY A 299 -18.71 5.45 20.18
CA GLY A 299 -19.54 6.62 20.49
C GLY A 299 -20.02 6.64 21.96
N GLY A 300 -20.75 7.69 22.36
CA GLY A 300 -21.41 7.75 23.68
C GLY A 300 -20.49 7.81 24.89
N ASN A 301 -19.33 8.47 24.78
CA ASN A 301 -18.25 8.52 25.80
C ASN A 301 -17.59 7.16 26.09
N ILE A 302 -17.69 6.21 25.16
CA ILE A 302 -16.99 4.93 25.21
C ILE A 302 -15.75 5.04 24.35
N GLU A 303 -14.59 5.08 24.99
CA GLU A 303 -13.28 5.20 24.35
C GLU A 303 -12.39 4.05 24.81
N ALA A 304 -11.52 3.55 23.93
CA ALA A 304 -10.46 2.63 24.33
C ALA A 304 -9.29 3.42 24.93
N ASP A 305 -9.55 4.12 26.03
CA ASP A 305 -8.64 5.02 26.73
C ASP A 305 -7.55 4.34 27.58
N LEU A 306 -7.73 3.05 27.88
CA LEU A 306 -6.93 2.20 28.79
C LEU A 306 -7.06 2.54 30.28
N ILE A 307 -8.13 3.24 30.69
CA ILE A 307 -8.44 3.48 32.10
C ILE A 307 -8.89 2.16 32.77
N TYR A 308 -8.26 1.82 33.90
CA TYR A 308 -8.67 0.68 34.72
C TYR A 308 -10.04 0.93 35.38
N ARG A 309 -10.98 0.03 35.11
CA ARG A 309 -12.37 0.06 35.61
C ARG A 309 -12.68 -1.13 36.53
N GLY A 310 -11.68 -1.74 37.16
CA GLY A 310 -11.86 -2.93 38.01
C GLY A 310 -11.62 -4.25 37.25
N LEU A 311 -11.79 -5.38 37.94
CA LEU A 311 -11.50 -6.71 37.39
C LEU A 311 -12.62 -7.28 36.50
N ALA A 312 -13.83 -6.73 36.59
CA ALA A 312 -14.98 -7.27 35.88
C ALA A 312 -14.88 -6.98 34.37
N SER A 313 -14.77 -8.04 33.56
CA SER A 313 -14.70 -7.96 32.09
C SER A 313 -15.86 -7.18 31.45
N ALA A 314 -17.03 -7.13 32.11
CA ALA A 314 -18.18 -6.36 31.65
C ALA A 314 -17.91 -4.84 31.52
N ASN A 315 -16.95 -4.32 32.29
CA ASN A 315 -16.63 -2.88 32.32
C ASN A 315 -15.81 -2.40 31.12
N TYR A 316 -15.35 -3.32 30.26
CA TYR A 316 -14.49 -3.05 29.12
C TYR A 316 -15.11 -3.51 27.79
N LYS A 317 -16.39 -3.91 27.80
CA LYS A 317 -17.06 -4.31 26.56
C LYS A 317 -17.14 -3.11 25.60
N GLU A 318 -17.34 -3.42 24.31
CA GLU A 318 -17.54 -2.45 23.22
C GLU A 318 -16.29 -1.69 22.73
N ALA A 319 -15.49 -1.10 23.63
CA ALA A 319 -14.24 -0.41 23.27
C ALA A 319 -13.06 -1.37 22.97
N TYR A 320 -13.01 -2.50 23.68
CA TYR A 320 -11.88 -3.44 23.66
C TYR A 320 -12.31 -4.77 23.07
N LYS A 321 -11.99 -5.01 21.80
CA LYS A 321 -12.40 -6.23 21.08
C LYS A 321 -11.24 -7.19 20.94
N VAL A 322 -11.34 -8.37 21.57
CA VAL A 322 -10.37 -9.46 21.38
C VAL A 322 -10.35 -9.88 19.91
N ILE A 323 -9.15 -9.90 19.33
CA ILE A 323 -8.89 -10.48 18.01
C ILE A 323 -8.31 -11.87 18.21
N LYS A 324 -9.02 -12.88 17.70
CA LYS A 324 -8.55 -14.26 17.77
C LYS A 324 -7.34 -14.42 16.85
N ILE A 325 -6.21 -14.77 17.46
CA ILE A 325 -5.02 -15.23 16.77
C ILE A 325 -4.68 -16.62 17.29
N ASP A 326 -4.41 -17.55 16.38
CA ASP A 326 -4.14 -18.94 16.76
C ASP A 326 -2.87 -19.04 17.60
N ASN A 327 -2.83 -20.09 18.43
CA ASN A 327 -1.72 -20.42 19.33
C ASN A 327 -1.48 -19.40 20.46
N ASN A 328 -2.50 -18.63 20.87
CA ASN A 328 -2.41 -17.84 22.10
C ASN A 328 -2.57 -18.75 23.33
N PRO A 329 -1.56 -18.88 24.21
CA PRO A 329 -1.65 -19.73 25.41
C PRO A 329 -2.51 -19.11 26.52
N ILE A 330 -2.89 -17.83 26.40
CA ILE A 330 -3.65 -17.12 27.43
C ILE A 330 -5.14 -17.45 27.33
N ILE A 331 -5.69 -18.07 28.39
CA ILE A 331 -7.10 -18.47 28.48
C ILE A 331 -8.03 -17.25 28.54
N ASP A 332 -7.64 -16.23 29.31
CA ASP A 332 -8.39 -14.96 29.41
C ASP A 332 -7.50 -13.78 28.99
N PRO A 333 -7.43 -13.49 27.68
CA PRO A 333 -6.67 -12.36 27.15
C PRO A 333 -7.06 -11.02 27.78
N LEU A 334 -8.34 -10.86 28.14
CA LEU A 334 -8.84 -9.58 28.63
C LEU A 334 -8.32 -9.32 30.04
N GLN A 335 -8.20 -10.35 30.89
CA GLN A 335 -7.58 -10.19 32.21
C GLN A 335 -6.10 -9.80 32.11
N GLN A 336 -5.36 -10.28 31.10
CA GLN A 336 -4.00 -9.83 30.83
C GLN A 336 -3.96 -8.33 30.47
N LEU A 337 -4.89 -7.84 29.65
CA LEU A 337 -5.00 -6.43 29.32
C LEU A 337 -5.45 -5.58 30.52
N ILE A 338 -6.39 -6.08 31.33
CA ILE A 338 -6.82 -5.43 32.57
C ILE A 338 -5.66 -5.27 33.55
N ALA A 339 -4.75 -6.25 33.63
CA ALA A 339 -3.53 -6.13 34.44
C ALA A 339 -2.62 -5.00 33.93
N PHE A 340 -2.47 -4.83 32.62
CA PHE A 340 -1.74 -3.70 32.04
C PHE A 340 -2.41 -2.35 32.37
N MET A 341 -3.74 -2.27 32.30
CA MET A 341 -4.48 -1.07 32.70
C MET A 341 -4.32 -0.78 34.20
N LYS A 342 -4.25 -1.82 35.03
CA LYS A 342 -3.99 -1.69 36.47
C LYS A 342 -2.57 -1.18 36.72
N ASP A 343 -1.58 -1.72 36.03
CA ASP A 343 -0.20 -1.22 36.08
C ASP A 343 -0.12 0.26 35.66
N LEU A 344 -0.91 0.68 34.66
CA LEU A 344 -1.01 2.07 34.22
C LEU A 344 -1.72 2.96 35.24
N GLN A 345 -2.74 2.45 35.93
CA GLN A 345 -3.40 3.15 37.03
C GLN A 345 -2.41 3.38 38.19
N ASP A 346 -1.67 2.33 38.59
CA ASP A 346 -0.74 2.35 39.72
C ASP A 346 0.54 3.12 39.44
N PHE A 347 0.93 3.19 38.17
CA PHE A 347 2.06 3.99 37.73
C PHE A 347 1.86 5.46 38.09
N ASN A 348 2.80 5.98 38.88
CA ASN A 348 2.89 7.39 39.23
C ASN A 348 4.21 7.96 38.68
N PRO A 349 4.17 8.87 37.70
CA PRO A 349 5.38 9.41 37.08
C PRO A 349 6.27 10.20 38.05
N ALA A 350 5.72 10.74 39.14
CA ALA A 350 6.47 11.53 40.12
C ALA A 350 7.24 10.67 41.14
N THR A 351 6.81 9.43 41.39
CA THR A 351 7.36 8.59 42.47
C THR A 351 7.93 7.26 42.02
N THR A 352 7.69 6.84 40.77
CA THR A 352 8.27 5.60 40.23
C THR A 352 9.78 5.78 40.04
N PRO A 353 10.66 4.99 40.70
CA PRO A 353 12.11 5.25 40.69
C PRO A 353 12.77 5.20 39.31
N ASN A 354 12.30 4.30 38.43
CA ASN A 354 12.76 4.22 37.05
C ASN A 354 11.55 4.04 36.11
N PRO A 355 10.92 5.16 35.68
CA PRO A 355 9.74 5.10 34.84
C PRO A 355 9.97 4.43 33.48
N ILE A 356 11.16 4.59 32.91
CA ILE A 356 11.50 3.99 31.61
C ILE A 356 11.54 2.47 31.74
N ALA A 357 12.30 1.94 32.70
CA ALA A 357 12.41 0.49 32.93
C ALA A 357 11.06 -0.13 33.34
N TYR A 358 10.28 0.59 34.15
CA TYR A 358 8.93 0.14 34.56
C TYR A 358 8.08 -0.27 33.35
N TRP A 359 8.14 0.50 32.27
CA TRP A 359 7.43 0.21 31.03
C TRP A 359 8.22 -0.71 30.10
N ASN A 360 9.45 -0.34 29.76
CA ASN A 360 10.19 -0.95 28.67
C ASN A 360 10.71 -2.36 28.96
N ASP A 361 10.89 -2.76 30.22
CA ASP A 361 11.46 -4.06 30.54
C ASP A 361 10.43 -5.19 30.47
N THR A 362 9.17 -4.89 30.81
CA THR A 362 8.16 -5.94 31.06
C THR A 362 6.75 -5.63 30.58
N ARG A 363 6.42 -4.39 30.19
CA ARG A 363 5.03 -3.99 29.94
C ARG A 363 4.76 -3.57 28.52
N LEU A 364 5.52 -2.59 28.02
CA LEU A 364 5.25 -1.91 26.75
C LEU A 364 6.54 -1.81 25.93
N ASP A 365 6.43 -2.03 24.63
CA ASP A 365 7.43 -1.57 23.66
C ASP A 365 7.42 -0.04 23.63
N LEU A 366 8.13 0.57 24.58
CA LEU A 366 8.05 2.01 24.83
C LEU A 366 8.53 2.81 23.63
N ASP A 367 9.60 2.38 22.97
CA ASP A 367 10.15 3.07 21.79
C ASP A 367 9.17 3.05 20.62
N GLY A 368 8.60 1.88 20.30
CA GLY A 368 7.59 1.75 19.26
C GLY A 368 6.34 2.58 19.55
N PHE A 369 5.90 2.60 20.80
CA PHE A 369 4.79 3.44 21.25
C PHE A 369 5.07 4.94 21.07
N LEU A 370 6.22 5.44 21.54
CA LEU A 370 6.57 6.86 21.43
C LEU A 370 6.65 7.34 19.98
N ARG A 371 7.17 6.50 19.08
CA ARG A 371 7.19 6.76 17.63
C ARG A 371 5.78 6.84 17.03
N CYS A 372 4.88 5.93 17.40
CA CYS A 372 3.48 5.99 16.97
C CYS A 372 2.80 7.27 17.47
N MET A 373 2.97 7.61 18.76
CA MET A 373 2.36 8.80 19.35
C MET A 373 2.92 10.09 18.75
N ALA A 374 4.21 10.11 18.39
CA ALA A 374 4.82 11.25 17.73
C ALA A 374 4.23 11.45 16.33
N LEU A 375 4.01 10.37 15.58
CA LEU A 375 3.36 10.45 14.26
C LEU A 375 1.88 10.84 14.35
N GLU A 376 1.11 10.28 15.29
CA GLU A 376 -0.29 10.72 15.52
C GLU A 376 -0.37 12.23 15.78
N TYR A 377 0.53 12.77 16.62
CA TYR A 377 0.63 14.21 16.86
C TYR A 377 1.05 14.99 15.62
N LEU A 378 2.15 14.60 14.97
CA LEU A 378 2.70 15.32 13.81
C LEU A 378 1.69 15.40 12.65
N THR A 379 0.88 14.36 12.45
CA THR A 379 -0.14 14.35 11.39
C THR A 379 -1.50 14.86 11.86
N GLY A 380 -1.67 15.24 13.11
CA GLY A 380 -2.97 15.65 13.64
C GLY A 380 -4.05 14.58 13.52
N ALA A 381 -3.71 13.33 13.83
CA ALA A 381 -4.61 12.17 13.72
C ALA A 381 -5.75 12.26 14.76
N PHE A 382 -6.82 12.97 14.41
CA PHE A 382 -7.86 13.36 15.38
C PHE A 382 -8.76 12.20 15.81
N ASP A 383 -8.83 11.13 15.02
CA ASP A 383 -9.62 9.94 15.34
C ASP A 383 -8.79 8.82 16.00
N ASN A 384 -7.51 9.09 16.25
CA ASN A 384 -6.61 8.13 16.88
C ASN A 384 -6.56 8.30 18.40
N TYR A 385 -5.59 7.64 19.05
CA TYR A 385 -5.58 7.50 20.50
C TYR A 385 -5.57 8.84 21.22
N TRP A 386 -4.71 9.79 20.82
CA TRP A 386 -4.61 11.09 21.48
C TRP A 386 -5.93 11.81 21.73
N ARG A 387 -6.93 11.63 20.86
CA ARG A 387 -8.14 12.45 20.88
C ARG A 387 -9.45 11.66 20.95
N SER A 388 -9.55 10.54 20.24
CA SER A 388 -10.75 9.69 20.26
C SER A 388 -10.59 8.41 21.09
N GLY A 389 -9.38 8.04 21.49
CA GLY A 389 -9.12 6.73 22.10
C GLY A 389 -9.48 5.58 21.15
N SER A 390 -9.18 5.72 19.85
CA SER A 390 -9.57 4.77 18.80
C SER A 390 -8.43 4.49 17.81
N ASN A 391 -8.68 3.62 16.84
CA ASN A 391 -7.84 3.36 15.66
C ASN A 391 -6.44 2.79 15.97
N TYR A 392 -6.39 1.85 16.91
CA TYR A 392 -5.18 1.07 17.18
C TYR A 392 -5.50 -0.36 17.60
N PHE A 393 -4.47 -1.20 17.58
CA PHE A 393 -4.46 -2.51 18.20
C PHE A 393 -3.35 -2.57 19.24
N MET A 394 -3.56 -3.41 20.24
CA MET A 394 -2.48 -3.85 21.14
C MET A 394 -2.25 -5.33 20.94
N TYR A 395 -1.00 -5.70 20.69
CA TYR A 395 -0.56 -7.09 20.56
C TYR A 395 0.46 -7.38 21.65
N PHE A 396 0.23 -8.40 22.47
CA PHE A 396 1.23 -8.90 23.39
C PHE A 396 2.27 -9.69 22.58
N ASN A 397 3.38 -9.03 22.26
CA ASN A 397 4.42 -9.56 21.43
C ASN A 397 5.41 -10.37 22.29
N PRO A 398 5.45 -11.71 22.14
CA PRO A 398 6.31 -12.58 22.93
C PRO A 398 7.79 -12.47 22.57
N THR A 399 8.15 -11.85 21.44
CA THR A 399 9.54 -11.71 20.99
C THR A 399 10.16 -10.38 21.43
N LEU A 400 9.39 -9.49 22.07
CA LEU A 400 9.89 -8.23 22.61
C LEU A 400 10.29 -8.42 24.07
N GLY A 401 11.57 -8.68 24.32
CA GLY A 401 12.11 -8.96 25.65
C GLY A 401 11.83 -10.40 26.11
N ALA A 402 12.45 -10.80 27.23
CA ALA A 402 12.40 -12.20 27.69
C ALA A 402 11.01 -12.67 28.15
N GLN A 403 10.14 -11.75 28.55
CA GLN A 403 8.79 -12.04 29.06
C GLN A 403 7.68 -11.63 28.07
N GLY A 404 8.05 -11.08 26.91
CA GLY A 404 7.12 -10.40 26.00
C GLY A 404 6.65 -9.05 26.54
N LYS A 405 6.16 -8.20 25.63
CA LYS A 405 5.64 -6.86 25.92
C LYS A 405 4.44 -6.54 25.05
N TRP A 406 3.57 -5.65 25.52
CA TRP A 406 2.57 -5.05 24.65
C TRP A 406 3.23 -4.19 23.58
N GLN A 407 2.81 -4.37 22.34
CA GLN A 407 3.23 -3.62 21.17
C GLN A 407 2.03 -2.87 20.61
N TRP A 408 2.25 -1.58 20.30
CA TRP A 408 1.26 -0.72 19.66
C TRP A 408 1.24 -0.96 18.15
N ILE A 409 0.06 -1.08 17.56
CA ILE A 409 -0.11 -1.23 16.11
C ILE A 409 -1.20 -0.24 15.66
N PRO A 410 -0.85 0.87 15.00
CA PRO A 410 -1.84 1.87 14.59
C PRO A 410 -2.62 1.38 13.35
N THR A 411 -3.82 1.89 13.11
CA THR A 411 -4.66 1.57 11.94
C THR A 411 -5.51 2.80 11.52
N ASP A 412 -6.13 2.76 10.33
CA ASP A 412 -7.17 3.72 9.87
C ASP A 412 -6.69 5.18 9.86
N PHE A 413 -5.91 5.54 8.83
CA PHE A 413 -5.13 6.79 8.79
C PHE A 413 -5.69 7.87 7.86
N ASP A 414 -6.92 7.72 7.37
CA ASP A 414 -7.56 8.74 6.52
C ASP A 414 -7.78 10.04 7.30
N GLY A 415 -7.99 9.94 8.61
CA GLY A 415 -8.21 11.04 9.55
C GLY A 415 -6.99 11.91 9.89
N THR A 416 -6.13 12.23 8.91
CA THR A 416 -4.82 12.84 9.13
C THR A 416 -4.52 14.00 8.18
N LEU A 417 -3.49 14.80 8.49
CA LEU A 417 -2.97 15.87 7.64
C LEU A 417 -4.07 16.89 7.24
N GLY A 418 -4.86 17.30 8.23
CA GLY A 418 -5.87 18.36 8.09
C GLY A 418 -7.15 17.97 7.35
N ASP A 419 -7.57 16.71 7.46
CA ASP A 419 -8.67 16.02 6.74
C ASP A 419 -10.11 16.57 6.87
N GLY A 420 -10.31 17.82 7.28
CA GLY A 420 -11.65 18.43 7.32
C GLY A 420 -12.39 18.29 8.64
N TYR A 421 -11.83 17.57 9.61
CA TYR A 421 -12.36 17.62 10.96
C TYR A 421 -12.27 19.07 11.51
N PRO A 422 -13.38 19.68 12.00
CA PRO A 422 -13.42 21.09 12.38
C PRO A 422 -12.43 21.51 13.48
N GLY A 423 -11.85 20.55 14.21
CA GLY A 423 -10.83 20.77 15.25
C GLY A 423 -9.37 20.59 14.79
N SER A 424 -9.12 20.22 13.53
CA SER A 424 -7.76 20.00 13.03
C SER A 424 -7.00 21.33 12.94
N THR A 425 -6.16 21.58 13.94
CA THR A 425 -5.40 22.83 14.13
C THR A 425 -3.94 22.52 14.47
N ILE A 426 -3.06 23.47 14.15
CA ILE A 426 -1.62 23.40 14.41
C ILE A 426 -1.37 23.90 15.84
N LEU A 427 -1.16 22.98 16.78
CA LEU A 427 -0.95 23.27 18.20
C LEU A 427 0.25 22.49 18.76
N SER A 428 0.83 22.99 19.85
CA SER A 428 1.87 22.25 20.58
C SER A 428 1.33 20.94 21.13
N TYR A 429 2.15 19.88 21.24
CA TYR A 429 1.66 18.58 21.69
C TYR A 429 1.07 18.63 23.12
N GLN A 430 1.52 19.56 23.96
CA GLN A 430 1.05 19.76 25.33
C GLN A 430 -0.37 20.33 25.39
N THR A 431 -0.81 21.02 24.34
CA THR A 431 -2.10 21.72 24.28
C THR A 431 -2.96 21.26 23.13
N TRP A 432 -2.54 20.23 22.39
CA TRP A 432 -3.24 19.77 21.20
C TRP A 432 -4.59 19.14 21.54
N VAL A 433 -4.64 18.37 22.64
CA VAL A 433 -5.86 17.76 23.17
C VAL A 433 -6.07 18.21 24.60
N ASP A 434 -7.31 18.56 24.92
CA ASP A 434 -7.76 18.78 26.30
C ASP A 434 -8.28 17.45 26.88
N PHE A 435 -7.56 16.93 27.88
CA PHE A 435 -7.88 15.68 28.57
C PHE A 435 -8.82 15.90 29.77
N ALA A 436 -9.77 16.84 29.64
CA ALA A 436 -10.84 17.05 30.61
C ALA A 436 -12.21 17.09 29.91
N PRO A 437 -13.23 16.37 30.42
CA PRO A 437 -13.22 15.48 31.58
C PRO A 437 -12.69 14.06 31.30
N ASN A 438 -12.39 13.70 30.04
CA ASN A 438 -11.89 12.39 29.63
C ASN A 438 -10.36 12.35 29.64
N ASP A 439 -9.74 11.24 30.05
CA ASP A 439 -8.27 11.09 30.12
C ASP A 439 -7.79 9.95 29.23
N HIS A 440 -6.59 10.08 28.66
CA HIS A 440 -5.85 9.02 27.96
C HIS A 440 -4.52 8.79 28.68
N PRO A 441 -4.48 7.89 29.70
CA PRO A 441 -3.37 7.84 30.64
C PRO A 441 -2.00 7.51 30.04
N LEU A 442 -1.93 6.83 28.88
CA LEU A 442 -0.63 6.65 28.22
C LEU A 442 -0.06 7.97 27.67
N VAL A 443 -0.90 8.93 27.27
CA VAL A 443 -0.42 10.26 26.91
C VAL A 443 -0.15 11.09 28.16
N THR A 444 -1.15 11.24 29.03
CA THR A 444 -1.05 12.17 30.16
C THR A 444 0.01 11.73 31.16
N LYS A 445 0.12 10.44 31.49
CA LYS A 445 1.10 9.95 32.47
C LYS A 445 2.48 9.66 31.90
N LEU A 446 2.63 9.18 30.66
CA LEU A 446 3.96 8.84 30.12
C LEU A 446 4.55 9.99 29.31
N ILE A 447 3.75 10.76 28.56
CA ILE A 447 4.27 11.81 27.69
C ILE A 447 4.23 13.17 28.36
N LEU A 448 3.08 13.59 28.91
CA LEU A 448 2.94 14.96 29.43
C LEU A 448 3.53 15.14 30.84
N ASN A 449 3.24 14.20 31.75
CA ASN A 449 3.54 14.37 33.17
C ASN A 449 4.78 13.61 33.68
N ASN A 450 5.61 13.06 32.78
CA ASN A 450 6.77 12.25 33.15
C ASN A 450 8.08 12.87 32.66
N THR A 451 8.89 13.34 33.61
CA THR A 451 10.16 14.02 33.33
C THR A 451 11.26 13.12 32.77
N ALA A 452 11.13 11.79 32.89
CA ALA A 452 12.07 10.83 32.33
C ALA A 452 11.69 10.36 30.92
N ILE A 453 10.39 10.18 30.64
CA ILE A 453 9.91 9.69 29.34
C ILE A 453 9.65 10.85 28.36
N ASN A 454 9.20 12.01 28.85
CA ASN A 454 8.94 13.17 27.99
C ASN A 454 10.15 13.56 27.10
N PRO A 455 11.40 13.60 27.60
CA PRO A 455 12.55 13.89 26.74
C PRO A 455 12.77 12.87 25.61
N LEU A 456 12.38 11.60 25.82
CA LEU A 456 12.44 10.58 24.75
C LEU A 456 11.40 10.85 23.66
N PHE A 457 10.21 11.32 24.06
CA PHE A 457 9.18 11.75 23.11
C PHE A 457 9.61 12.97 22.31
N GLU A 458 10.13 14.01 22.97
CA GLU A 458 10.66 15.20 22.28
C GLU A 458 11.83 14.85 21.34
N GLN A 459 12.72 13.95 21.76
CA GLN A 459 13.76 13.44 20.90
C GLN A 459 13.19 12.70 19.69
N THR A 460 12.13 11.92 19.89
CA THR A 460 11.43 11.23 18.79
C THR A 460 10.86 12.22 17.78
N LEU A 461 10.23 13.31 18.24
CA LEU A 461 9.73 14.39 17.39
C LEU A 461 10.84 15.07 16.61
N LYS A 462 11.96 15.40 17.28
CA LYS A 462 13.16 15.97 16.63
C LYS A 462 13.65 15.07 15.50
N GLU A 463 13.85 13.79 15.79
CA GLU A 463 14.39 12.85 14.81
C GLU A 463 13.47 12.68 13.59
N LEU A 464 12.16 12.58 13.80
CA LEU A 464 11.18 12.48 12.72
C LEU A 464 11.17 13.76 11.87
N VAL A 465 11.12 14.95 12.48
CA VAL A 465 11.07 16.24 11.77
C VAL A 465 12.40 16.56 11.06
N GLN A 466 13.54 16.22 11.65
CA GLN A 466 14.85 16.42 11.00
C GLN A 466 15.07 15.47 9.81
N THR A 467 14.37 14.33 9.80
CA THR A 467 14.57 13.25 8.81
C THR A 467 13.44 13.21 7.78
N VAL A 468 12.27 12.67 8.15
CA VAL A 468 11.21 12.31 7.22
C VAL A 468 10.05 13.30 7.21
N PHE A 469 9.65 13.87 8.35
CA PHE A 469 8.49 14.77 8.45
C PHE A 469 8.88 16.21 8.13
N LYS A 470 9.34 16.45 6.90
CA LYS A 470 9.72 17.78 6.40
C LYS A 470 9.44 17.93 4.90
N PRO A 471 9.27 19.17 4.40
CA PRO A 471 8.97 19.44 2.99
C PRO A 471 9.85 18.70 1.99
N GLU A 472 11.18 18.80 2.12
CA GLU A 472 12.13 18.22 1.16
C GLU A 472 12.08 16.69 1.08
N ALA A 473 11.65 16.02 2.17
CA ALA A 473 11.52 14.57 2.22
C ALA A 473 10.16 14.09 1.68
N LEU A 474 9.05 14.72 2.08
CA LEU A 474 7.71 14.23 1.73
C LEU A 474 7.15 14.78 0.42
N PHE A 475 7.47 16.03 0.04
CA PHE A 475 6.83 16.64 -1.11
C PHE A 475 7.14 15.93 -2.42
N PRO A 476 8.38 15.48 -2.71
CA PRO A 476 8.65 14.71 -3.92
C PRO A 476 7.82 13.42 -3.99
N ARG A 477 7.67 12.72 -2.86
CA ARG A 477 6.87 11.49 -2.75
C ARG A 477 5.38 11.76 -3.02
N ILE A 478 4.82 12.77 -2.35
CA ILE A 478 3.42 13.19 -2.49
C ILE A 478 3.13 13.60 -3.94
N MET A 479 4.01 14.37 -4.57
CA MET A 479 3.83 14.80 -5.96
C MET A 479 3.93 13.62 -6.94
N ALA A 480 4.80 12.64 -6.68
CA ALA A 480 4.88 11.42 -7.48
C ALA A 480 3.59 10.58 -7.38
N TYR A 481 2.98 10.47 -6.19
CA TYR A 481 1.66 9.84 -6.05
C TYR A 481 0.58 10.62 -6.78
N ASN A 482 0.53 11.95 -6.64
CA ASN A 482 -0.45 12.77 -7.35
C ASN A 482 -0.34 12.58 -8.89
N GLN A 483 0.88 12.59 -9.42
CA GLN A 483 1.12 12.31 -10.84
C GLN A 483 0.69 10.89 -11.23
N MET A 484 1.02 9.89 -10.41
CA MET A 484 0.66 8.50 -10.65
C MET A 484 -0.86 8.31 -10.70
N LEU A 485 -1.58 8.91 -9.76
CA LEU A 485 -3.02 8.76 -9.62
C LEU A 485 -3.84 9.69 -10.51
N SER A 486 -3.24 10.73 -11.11
CA SER A 486 -3.98 11.80 -11.79
C SER A 486 -4.98 11.30 -12.83
N LEU A 487 -4.56 10.42 -13.75
CA LEU A 487 -5.46 9.90 -14.80
C LEU A 487 -6.56 9.01 -14.21
N ASP A 488 -6.20 8.22 -13.20
CA ASP A 488 -7.07 7.28 -12.52
C ASP A 488 -8.10 7.97 -11.63
N TYR A 489 -7.74 9.04 -10.94
CA TYR A 489 -8.65 9.84 -10.13
C TYR A 489 -9.61 10.63 -11.01
N HIS A 490 -9.14 11.22 -12.12
CA HIS A 490 -10.00 11.89 -13.10
C HIS A 490 -11.05 10.91 -13.66
N TRP A 491 -10.64 9.68 -13.99
CA TRP A 491 -11.57 8.61 -14.35
C TRP A 491 -12.51 8.26 -13.20
N ASP A 492 -12.02 8.09 -11.98
CA ASP A 492 -12.82 7.72 -10.81
C ASP A 492 -13.96 8.69 -10.52
N VAL A 493 -13.70 10.01 -10.54
CA VAL A 493 -14.73 11.03 -10.29
C VAL A 493 -15.72 11.17 -11.45
N SER A 494 -15.37 10.69 -12.64
CA SER A 494 -16.28 10.65 -13.81
C SER A 494 -17.31 9.52 -13.75
N ILE A 495 -17.11 8.51 -12.88
CA ILE A 495 -18.02 7.37 -12.75
C ILE A 495 -19.35 7.83 -12.16
N ASN A 496 -20.43 7.64 -12.91
CA ASN A 496 -21.78 7.92 -12.46
C ASN A 496 -22.24 6.89 -11.41
N ARG A 497 -22.04 7.21 -10.13
CA ARG A 497 -22.48 6.38 -9.00
C ARG A 497 -23.92 6.74 -8.63
N THR A 498 -24.81 5.75 -8.71
CA THR A 498 -26.24 5.89 -8.39
C THR A 498 -26.65 5.21 -7.08
N GLY A 499 -25.71 4.55 -6.39
CA GLY A 499 -25.97 3.88 -5.11
C GLY A 499 -26.35 4.84 -3.97
N PRO A 500 -26.88 4.31 -2.85
CA PRO A 500 -27.21 5.11 -1.68
C PRO A 500 -25.95 5.62 -0.96
N GLY A 501 -26.12 6.64 -0.13
CA GLY A 501 -25.06 7.21 0.72
C GLY A 501 -24.66 8.64 0.36
N LYS A 502 -23.84 9.22 1.24
CA LYS A 502 -23.24 10.55 1.17
C LYS A 502 -22.37 10.67 -0.07
N PHE A 503 -22.43 11.83 -0.71
CA PHE A 503 -21.56 12.19 -1.82
C PHE A 503 -20.92 13.53 -1.48
N ASN A 504 -19.61 13.51 -1.25
CA ASN A 504 -18.87 14.69 -0.80
C ASN A 504 -18.60 15.69 -1.94
N GLY A 505 -18.85 15.32 -3.20
CA GLY A 505 -18.76 16.24 -4.33
C GLY A 505 -17.33 16.63 -4.74
N PHE A 506 -16.30 15.93 -4.24
CA PHE A 506 -14.92 16.21 -4.60
C PHE A 506 -14.68 16.10 -6.09
N THR A 507 -13.94 17.06 -6.61
CA THR A 507 -13.62 17.22 -8.02
C THR A 507 -12.17 16.81 -8.31
N PHE A 508 -11.81 16.72 -9.59
CA PHE A 508 -10.41 16.58 -9.99
C PHE A 508 -9.56 17.79 -9.57
N ASP A 509 -10.16 18.98 -9.47
CA ASP A 509 -9.47 20.16 -8.97
C ASP A 509 -9.17 20.04 -7.48
N ASP A 510 -10.10 19.49 -6.67
CA ASP A 510 -9.84 19.27 -5.23
C ASP A 510 -8.66 18.31 -5.00
N PHE A 511 -8.55 17.26 -5.82
CA PHE A 511 -7.45 16.29 -5.78
C PHE A 511 -6.07 16.93 -5.97
N ASN A 512 -5.97 17.90 -6.87
CA ASN A 512 -4.72 18.62 -7.11
C ASN A 512 -4.51 19.77 -6.12
N ASN A 513 -5.56 20.54 -5.85
CA ASN A 513 -5.48 21.77 -5.08
C ASN A 513 -5.30 21.50 -3.59
N ASN A 514 -5.93 20.45 -3.02
CA ASN A 514 -5.81 20.19 -1.58
C ASN A 514 -4.40 19.75 -1.13
N LEU A 515 -3.50 19.48 -2.08
CA LEU A 515 -2.09 19.29 -1.76
C LEU A 515 -1.44 20.58 -1.29
N VAL A 516 -1.82 21.74 -1.86
CA VAL A 516 -1.14 23.02 -1.63
C VAL A 516 -2.00 24.04 -0.90
N ILE A 517 -3.30 24.09 -1.19
CA ILE A 517 -4.25 25.05 -0.60
C ILE A 517 -5.41 24.33 0.09
N LYS A 518 -6.01 24.97 1.09
CA LYS A 518 -7.23 24.44 1.71
C LYS A 518 -8.37 24.47 0.68
N THR A 519 -9.03 23.34 0.48
CA THR A 519 -10.23 23.22 -0.38
C THR A 519 -11.49 23.14 0.47
N SER A 520 -12.67 23.11 -0.17
CA SER A 520 -13.93 22.94 0.54
C SER A 520 -13.94 21.64 1.34
N HIS A 521 -14.57 21.65 2.51
CA HIS A 521 -14.67 20.53 3.45
C HIS A 521 -13.37 20.07 4.11
N MET A 522 -12.20 20.56 3.70
CA MET A 522 -10.91 20.28 4.33
C MET A 522 -10.54 21.38 5.32
N SER A 523 -9.77 21.03 6.36
CA SER A 523 -9.31 22.00 7.37
C SER A 523 -7.95 22.58 6.98
N TYR A 524 -7.15 21.82 6.22
CA TYR A 524 -5.81 22.19 5.76
C TYR A 524 -5.48 21.61 4.39
N SER A 525 -4.36 22.05 3.80
CA SER A 525 -3.69 21.33 2.71
C SER A 525 -2.66 20.35 3.24
N ILE A 526 -2.39 19.26 2.53
CA ILE A 526 -1.40 18.26 2.98
C ILE A 526 0.00 18.88 3.14
N LYS A 527 0.47 19.63 2.12
CA LYS A 527 1.80 20.23 2.16
C LYS A 527 1.89 21.37 3.17
N GLY A 528 0.83 22.18 3.28
CA GLY A 528 0.76 23.22 4.30
C GLY A 528 0.89 22.64 5.70
N TRP A 529 0.14 21.56 5.99
CA TRP A 529 0.16 20.92 7.31
C TRP A 529 1.56 20.46 7.69
N ILE A 530 2.25 19.78 6.76
CA ILE A 530 3.63 19.31 6.95
C ILE A 530 4.58 20.49 7.23
N THR A 531 4.51 21.56 6.43
CA THR A 531 5.36 22.75 6.61
C THR A 531 5.13 23.39 7.97
N ASP A 532 3.88 23.62 8.34
CA ASP A 532 3.56 24.40 9.54
C ASP A 532 3.76 23.58 10.82
N MET A 533 3.43 22.27 10.82
CA MET A 533 3.73 21.39 11.94
C MET A 533 5.25 21.21 12.15
N SER A 534 6.02 20.99 11.08
CA SER A 534 7.48 20.85 11.21
C SER A 534 8.13 22.14 11.72
N THR A 535 7.66 23.30 11.25
CA THR A 535 8.09 24.63 11.73
C THR A 535 7.71 24.87 13.19
N LEU A 536 6.48 24.51 13.58
CA LEU A 536 6.03 24.63 14.96
C LEU A 536 6.91 23.80 15.90
N VAL A 537 7.11 22.52 15.58
CA VAL A 537 7.87 21.59 16.43
C VAL A 537 9.33 22.00 16.54
N SER A 538 9.97 22.40 15.43
CA SER A 538 11.34 22.91 15.44
C SER A 538 11.52 24.17 16.28
N THR A 539 10.59 25.12 16.17
CA THR A 539 10.57 26.34 16.98
C THR A 539 10.38 26.03 18.46
N GLN A 540 9.40 25.17 18.77
CA GLN A 540 9.05 24.83 20.15
C GLN A 540 10.19 24.09 20.86
N LEU A 541 10.77 23.08 20.20
CA LEU A 541 11.82 22.23 20.78
C LEU A 541 13.24 22.76 20.51
N LYS A 542 13.34 23.95 19.90
CA LYS A 542 14.57 24.72 19.68
C LYS A 542 15.66 23.93 18.96
N PHE A 543 15.32 23.38 17.80
CA PHE A 543 16.29 22.70 16.93
C PHE A 543 16.14 23.17 15.48
N GLU A 544 17.20 23.01 14.70
CA GLU A 544 17.19 23.30 13.27
C GLU A 544 16.80 22.06 12.46
N ILE A 545 15.97 22.27 11.44
CA ILE A 545 15.68 21.25 10.44
C ILE A 545 16.83 21.28 9.42
N PRO A 546 17.64 20.20 9.31
CA PRO A 546 18.74 20.19 8.37
C PRO A 546 18.22 20.19 6.93
N ALA A 547 18.90 20.93 6.06
CA ALA A 547 18.67 20.88 4.62
C ALA A 547 19.08 19.51 4.05
N GLY A 548 18.43 19.12 2.95
CA GLY A 548 18.65 17.87 2.24
C GLY A 548 17.91 16.68 2.85
N VAL A 549 17.91 15.58 2.10
CA VAL A 549 17.31 14.31 2.48
C VAL A 549 18.42 13.30 2.73
N GLN A 550 18.51 12.81 3.97
CA GLN A 550 19.48 11.80 4.39
C GLN A 550 18.80 10.77 5.29
N ASN A 551 19.18 9.52 5.13
CA ASN A 551 18.79 8.46 6.05
C ASN A 551 19.46 8.70 7.41
N ARG A 552 18.69 8.59 8.50
CA ARG A 552 19.26 8.54 9.86
C ARG A 552 19.82 7.15 10.16
N VAL A 553 19.19 6.12 9.59
CA VAL A 553 19.67 4.74 9.63
C VAL A 553 19.56 4.13 8.24
N ASP A 554 20.43 3.16 7.93
CA ASP A 554 20.39 2.50 6.63
C ASP A 554 19.04 1.78 6.40
N PRO A 555 18.49 1.83 5.16
CA PRO A 555 17.32 1.06 4.81
C PRO A 555 17.56 -0.43 5.09
N PRO A 556 16.62 -1.13 5.74
CA PRO A 556 16.77 -2.57 5.95
C PRO A 556 16.76 -3.31 4.61
N PRO A 557 17.48 -4.44 4.50
CA PRO A 557 17.50 -5.22 3.27
C PRO A 557 16.09 -5.71 2.95
N LYS A 558 15.63 -5.45 1.72
CA LYS A 558 14.32 -5.92 1.26
C LYS A 558 14.31 -7.46 1.24
N PRO A 559 13.23 -8.10 1.72
CA PRO A 559 13.06 -9.54 1.61
C PRO A 559 13.09 -9.97 0.14
N THR A 560 13.74 -11.08 -0.15
CA THR A 560 13.76 -11.69 -1.48
C THR A 560 12.91 -12.95 -1.50
N LYS A 561 12.55 -13.42 -2.71
CA LYS A 561 11.85 -14.70 -2.86
C LYS A 561 12.71 -15.82 -2.24
N GLY A 562 12.23 -16.42 -1.16
CA GLY A 562 12.94 -17.46 -0.40
C GLY A 562 13.69 -16.98 0.86
N SER A 563 13.68 -15.68 1.18
CA SER A 563 14.33 -15.16 2.41
C SER A 563 13.54 -15.43 3.69
N GLY A 564 12.30 -15.91 3.60
CA GLY A 564 11.54 -16.38 4.75
C GLY A 564 11.96 -17.81 5.12
N LYS A 565 12.01 -18.14 6.41
CA LYS A 565 12.02 -19.53 6.88
C LYS A 565 10.68 -20.21 6.55
N ASN A 566 10.36 -20.39 5.28
CA ASN A 566 9.17 -21.07 4.79
C ASN A 566 9.53 -21.96 3.60
N GLY A 567 9.69 -23.25 3.89
CA GLY A 567 9.01 -24.25 3.08
C GLY A 567 7.55 -24.29 3.56
N GLY A 568 6.60 -24.17 2.63
CA GLY A 568 5.17 -24.38 2.92
C GLY A 568 4.27 -23.29 2.36
N GLY A 569 3.68 -23.57 1.20
CA GLY A 569 2.70 -22.72 0.52
C GLY A 569 3.15 -22.32 -0.88
N GLY A 570 3.34 -23.30 -1.75
CA GLY A 570 3.44 -23.00 -3.18
C GLY A 570 2.07 -22.51 -3.65
N ASP A 571 2.00 -21.24 -4.08
CA ASP A 571 0.87 -20.72 -4.84
C ASP A 571 0.89 -21.39 -6.23
N GLY A 572 0.44 -22.64 -6.27
CA GLY A 572 0.33 -23.44 -7.48
C GLY A 572 -0.84 -22.95 -8.33
N GLY A 573 -0.57 -22.01 -9.23
CA GLY A 573 -1.45 -21.78 -10.37
C GLY A 573 -1.55 -23.06 -11.18
N GLY A 574 -2.73 -23.69 -11.18
CA GLY A 574 -3.02 -24.91 -11.92
C GLY A 574 -2.97 -24.67 -13.44
N GLY A 575 -1.79 -24.84 -14.02
CA GLY A 575 -1.62 -25.06 -15.46
C GLY A 575 -1.62 -26.56 -15.75
N GLY A 576 -2.76 -27.10 -16.18
CA GLY A 576 -2.85 -28.46 -16.68
C GLY A 576 -2.14 -28.60 -18.02
N GLY A 577 -1.06 -29.41 -18.06
CA GLY A 577 -0.38 -29.80 -19.29
C GLY A 577 0.43 -31.08 -19.05
N GLY A 578 -0.13 -32.21 -19.44
CA GLY A 578 0.56 -33.51 -19.39
C GLY A 578 1.58 -33.68 -20.52
N GLY A 579 2.65 -34.40 -20.25
CA GLY A 579 3.64 -34.85 -21.23
C GLY A 579 4.93 -35.29 -20.53
N GLY A 580 5.23 -36.59 -20.55
CA GLY A 580 6.21 -37.23 -19.67
C GLY A 580 7.64 -37.35 -20.21
N GLY A 581 8.52 -37.83 -19.32
CA GLY A 581 9.52 -38.85 -19.64
C GLY A 581 11.02 -38.46 -19.66
N GLY A 582 11.76 -39.04 -18.70
CA GLY A 582 13.23 -39.31 -18.75
C GLY A 582 14.12 -38.17 -18.22
N GLY A 583 15.11 -38.35 -17.34
CA GLY A 583 15.80 -39.54 -16.84
C GLY A 583 17.31 -39.41 -17.07
N GLY A 584 18.09 -39.17 -16.01
CA GLY A 584 19.48 -39.67 -15.88
C GLY A 584 20.64 -38.64 -15.81
N GLY A 585 21.46 -38.80 -14.74
CA GLY A 585 22.91 -38.54 -14.64
C GLY A 585 23.37 -37.08 -14.64
N GLY A 586 24.17 -36.55 -13.71
CA GLY A 586 25.31 -37.15 -13.00
C GLY A 586 26.60 -36.60 -13.60
N GLY A 587 27.43 -35.89 -12.82
CA GLY A 587 28.78 -35.48 -13.23
C GLY A 587 29.26 -34.17 -12.62
N ASP A 588 30.08 -34.30 -11.57
CA ASP A 588 30.99 -33.29 -11.03
C ASP A 588 32.07 -32.89 -12.05
N ASP A 589 32.59 -31.66 -11.99
CA ASP A 589 34.04 -31.35 -11.89
C ASP A 589 34.34 -29.85 -12.06
N ASP A 590 34.88 -29.27 -10.98
CA ASP A 590 36.12 -28.50 -10.83
C ASP A 590 36.67 -27.53 -11.90
N GLY A 591 37.24 -26.43 -11.38
CA GLY A 591 38.33 -25.65 -11.99
C GLY A 591 38.05 -24.15 -12.08
N ASN A 592 38.21 -23.37 -11.00
CA ASN A 592 39.44 -22.74 -10.52
C ASN A 592 40.06 -21.65 -11.45
N ALA A 593 40.48 -20.58 -10.77
CA ALA A 593 41.46 -19.56 -11.16
C ALA A 593 40.97 -18.51 -12.16
N SER A 594 41.25 -17.21 -12.04
CA SER A 594 42.05 -16.37 -11.13
C SER A 594 42.16 -15.02 -11.85
N GLY A 595 42.40 -13.91 -11.15
CA GLY A 595 43.14 -12.81 -11.75
C GLY A 595 42.58 -11.42 -11.52
N ASP A 596 43.15 -10.80 -10.50
CA ASP A 596 43.29 -9.37 -10.19
C ASP A 596 43.32 -8.39 -11.37
N GLY A 597 42.98 -7.12 -11.07
CA GLY A 597 43.50 -6.00 -11.84
C GLY A 597 42.75 -4.68 -11.65
N ALA A 598 43.05 -3.96 -10.56
CA ALA A 598 42.67 -2.57 -10.38
C ALA A 598 43.43 -1.63 -11.34
N ALA A 599 42.78 -0.58 -11.84
CA ALA A 599 43.37 0.77 -12.00
C ALA A 599 42.38 1.81 -12.54
N THR A 600 42.10 2.80 -11.68
CA THR A 600 41.97 4.26 -11.91
C THR A 600 42.03 4.83 -13.33
N GLY A 601 41.11 5.75 -13.64
CA GLY A 601 41.23 6.67 -14.78
C GLY A 601 40.17 7.78 -14.80
N ARG A 602 40.62 9.04 -14.77
CA ARG A 602 39.90 10.32 -14.60
C ARG A 602 39.07 10.75 -15.84
N SER A 603 37.93 11.40 -15.53
CA SER A 603 37.24 12.54 -16.18
C SER A 603 37.44 12.84 -17.68
N VAL A 604 36.32 13.03 -18.40
CA VAL A 604 36.15 14.14 -19.36
C VAL A 604 34.67 14.59 -19.38
N ALA A 605 34.45 15.90 -19.25
CA ALA A 605 33.18 16.58 -19.41
C ALA A 605 32.83 16.78 -20.90
N GLY A 606 31.55 16.65 -21.25
CA GLY A 606 31.04 17.02 -22.57
C GLY A 606 29.57 17.39 -22.46
N GLY A 607 29.27 18.68 -22.58
CA GLY A 607 27.91 19.19 -22.65
C GLY A 607 27.32 19.02 -24.04
N ALA A 608 25.99 18.85 -24.12
CA ALA A 608 25.21 19.19 -25.30
C ALA A 608 23.74 19.45 -24.95
N VAL A 609 23.33 20.71 -25.17
CA VAL A 609 22.17 21.18 -25.94
C VAL A 609 20.81 20.47 -25.71
N ALA A 610 19.95 21.12 -24.93
CA ALA A 610 18.51 20.85 -24.90
C ALA A 610 17.82 21.49 -26.12
N ALA A 611 17.14 20.66 -26.91
CA ALA A 611 16.20 21.10 -27.94
C ALA A 611 14.79 21.12 -27.36
N ALA A 612 14.12 22.27 -27.50
CA ALA A 612 12.76 22.52 -27.09
C ALA A 612 11.75 21.88 -28.07
N VAL A 613 10.69 21.27 -27.54
CA VAL A 613 9.44 21.02 -28.27
C VAL A 613 8.27 21.48 -27.40
N VAL A 614 7.44 22.31 -28.03
CA VAL A 614 6.29 23.06 -27.48
C VAL A 614 5.02 22.24 -27.64
N VAL A 615 4.23 22.08 -26.57
CA VAL A 615 2.74 21.99 -26.63
C VAL A 615 2.17 22.60 -25.33
N GLY A 616 1.37 23.66 -25.46
CA GLY A 616 0.63 24.33 -24.36
C GLY A 616 -0.62 23.56 -23.93
N VAL A 617 -1.45 23.97 -22.98
CA VAL A 617 -1.62 25.23 -22.24
C VAL A 617 -2.17 24.82 -20.87
N ALA A 618 -1.53 25.21 -19.77
CA ALA A 618 -2.07 25.11 -18.42
C ALA A 618 -1.90 26.46 -17.73
N SER A 619 -3.01 26.96 -17.19
CA SER A 619 -3.15 28.28 -16.59
C SER A 619 -2.16 28.50 -15.43
N LEU A 620 -1.40 29.58 -15.53
CA LEU A 620 -0.53 30.10 -14.47
C LEU A 620 -1.36 30.47 -13.22
N VAL A 621 -0.99 29.91 -12.07
CA VAL A 621 -0.99 30.66 -10.80
C VAL A 621 0.42 30.55 -10.24
N SER A 622 1.10 31.69 -10.23
CA SER A 622 2.51 31.84 -9.89
C SER A 622 2.83 31.53 -8.43
N PHE A 623 3.96 30.85 -8.26
CA PHE A 623 4.77 30.82 -7.04
C PHE A 623 5.12 32.24 -6.56
N LEU A 624 4.97 32.49 -5.26
CA LEU A 624 5.82 33.36 -4.45
C LEU A 624 5.60 33.01 -2.97
N LEU A 625 6.66 32.46 -2.37
CA LEU A 625 6.87 32.03 -0.97
C LEU A 625 6.19 30.72 -0.53
#